data_AF-A0A7S0FG32-F1
#
_entry.id   AF-A0A7S0FG32-F1
#
_cell.length_a   1.000
_cell.length_b   1.000
_cell.length_c   1.000
_cell.angle_alpha   90.00
_cell.angle_beta   90.00
_cell.angle_gamma   90.00
#
_symmetry.space_group_name_H-M   'P 1'
#
loop_
_entity.id
_entity.type
_entity.pdbx_description
1 polymer ?
#
loop_
_entity_poly.entity_id
_entity_poly.type
_entity_poly.pdbx_seq_one_letter_code
_entity_poly.pdbx_strand_id
1 'polypeptide(L)'
;PLEAVVEVADPLPPADVAAVAAEVAPGPAEEQALLDIFECEETWDARVLVVRQGQVHIELQHFNPPMRDPMLLRFCDWLDQQLPLVVSNFPYVRKSGAYVDLSDNIIGPEGLDKLFRVLRDHRVPCVVMKAYRNVLDDSIVDTLIEYLYTQPESFPMHGIHISHNNISDKGAMRLIRAAALCGHYPRLTSRLPLWLRLEANDIVSPQKILADCLKEGFNVCLMGNGLCSRPDCNHHSGVHVQLPYFFHQGRKGQDQYDKERAVAPQEQPAPKQEPTAVQPSPMSGPVAEAPAVETLPSTAPAGLAAEPAEAVGRQEGDVGNLEAEEVTPDWKRKER
;
A
#
# COMPACT_ATOMS: atom_id res chain seq x y z
N PRO A 1 46.52 -5.03 54.94
CA PRO A 1 45.51 -5.31 53.88
C PRO A 1 44.72 -4.02 53.63
N LEU A 2 44.92 -3.43 52.45
CA LEU A 2 44.54 -2.08 52.09
C LEU A 2 43.01 -1.93 51.94
N GLU A 3 42.42 -1.01 52.70
CA GLU A 3 41.04 -0.55 52.52
C GLU A 3 41.00 0.47 51.37
N ALA A 4 40.30 0.11 50.30
CA ALA A 4 40.11 0.98 49.15
C ALA A 4 38.91 1.91 49.40
N VAL A 5 39.20 3.20 49.53
CA VAL A 5 38.21 4.28 49.58
C VAL A 5 37.71 4.51 48.16
N VAL A 6 36.42 4.24 47.93
CA VAL A 6 35.74 4.52 46.67
C VAL A 6 35.21 5.96 46.75
N GLU A 7 35.85 6.88 46.02
CA GLU A 7 35.34 8.23 45.78
C GLU A 7 34.05 8.14 44.96
N VAL A 8 32.95 8.62 45.54
CA VAL A 8 31.66 8.78 44.88
C VAL A 8 31.69 10.13 44.17
N ALA A 9 31.75 10.12 42.84
CA ALA A 9 31.69 11.33 42.03
C ALA A 9 30.30 11.98 42.12
N ASP A 10 30.28 13.31 42.23
CA ASP A 10 29.07 14.12 42.32
C ASP A 10 28.16 13.95 41.09
N PRO A 11 26.83 13.95 41.26
CA PRO A 11 25.88 13.89 40.17
C PRO A 11 25.93 15.17 39.33
N LEU A 12 26.15 15.01 38.03
CA LEU A 12 26.05 16.08 37.04
C LEU A 12 24.63 16.69 37.06
N PRO A 13 24.50 18.03 36.97
CA PRO A 13 23.20 18.68 36.90
C PRO A 13 22.45 18.27 35.63
N PRO A 14 21.10 18.20 35.66
CA PRO A 14 20.29 17.88 34.49
C PRO A 14 20.53 18.93 33.40
N ALA A 15 20.99 18.47 32.24
CA ALA A 15 21.09 19.30 31.05
C ALA A 15 19.68 19.77 30.67
N ASP A 16 19.51 21.09 30.64
CA ASP A 16 18.28 21.77 30.26
C ASP A 16 18.07 21.65 28.73
N VAL A 17 17.45 20.53 28.32
CA VAL A 17 17.13 20.23 26.90
C VAL A 17 15.78 20.80 26.46
N ALA A 18 15.21 21.75 27.20
CA ALA A 18 13.87 22.27 26.95
C ALA A 18 13.76 23.39 25.89
N ALA A 19 14.82 23.69 25.11
CA ALA A 19 14.85 24.93 24.32
C ALA A 19 15.36 24.82 22.87
N VAL A 20 15.02 23.78 22.09
CA VAL A 20 15.21 23.84 20.62
C VAL A 20 14.21 22.97 19.85
N ALA A 21 12.94 23.38 19.75
CA ALA A 21 12.03 22.95 18.66
C ALA A 21 10.75 23.81 18.70
N ALA A 22 10.87 25.11 18.47
CA ALA A 22 9.71 25.87 18.01
C ALA A 22 9.56 25.58 16.51
N GLU A 23 8.79 24.54 16.17
CA GLU A 23 8.37 24.30 14.80
C GLU A 23 7.64 25.55 14.29
N VAL A 24 8.23 26.21 13.30
CA VAL A 24 7.60 27.32 12.60
C VAL A 24 6.48 26.71 11.78
N ALA A 25 5.25 26.81 12.30
CA ALA A 25 4.07 26.43 11.55
C ALA A 25 4.07 27.21 10.22
N PRO A 26 3.85 26.55 9.07
CA PRO A 26 3.80 27.22 7.78
C PRO A 26 2.75 28.33 7.82
N GLY A 27 3.08 29.49 7.25
CA GLY A 27 2.16 30.62 7.22
C GLY A 27 0.92 30.30 6.38
N PRO A 28 -0.25 30.90 6.68
CA PRO A 28 -1.51 30.61 5.97
C PRO A 28 -1.45 30.88 4.45
N ALA A 29 -0.51 31.69 4.00
CA ALA A 29 -0.29 31.95 2.57
C ALA A 29 0.39 30.77 1.83
N GLU A 30 1.21 29.99 2.52
CA GLU A 30 1.93 28.85 1.94
C GLU A 30 1.01 27.61 1.84
N GLU A 31 0.13 27.44 2.83
CA GLU A 31 -0.95 26.46 2.80
C GLU A 31 -1.92 26.73 1.64
N GLN A 32 -2.29 28.00 1.40
CA GLN A 32 -3.16 28.38 0.29
C GLN A 32 -2.48 28.21 -1.08
N ALA A 33 -1.19 28.53 -1.22
CA ALA A 33 -0.46 28.33 -2.48
C ALA A 33 -0.29 26.84 -2.83
N LEU A 34 -0.15 25.97 -1.83
CA LEU A 34 -0.21 24.52 -2.03
C LEU A 34 -1.61 24.10 -2.53
N LEU A 35 -2.69 24.62 -1.94
CA LEU A 35 -4.06 24.33 -2.38
C LEU A 35 -4.32 24.79 -3.82
N ASP A 36 -3.87 25.98 -4.22
CA ASP A 36 -4.13 26.55 -5.55
C ASP A 36 -3.36 25.83 -6.69
N ILE A 37 -2.19 25.24 -6.41
CA ILE A 37 -1.47 24.40 -7.39
C ILE A 37 -2.27 23.12 -7.73
N PHE A 38 -3.18 22.72 -6.85
CA PHE A 38 -3.91 21.46 -6.93
C PHE A 38 -5.33 21.58 -7.52
N GLU A 39 -5.78 22.79 -7.92
CA GLU A 39 -7.06 23.00 -8.60
C GLU A 39 -7.02 22.76 -10.13
N CYS A 40 -5.88 22.34 -10.70
CA CYS A 40 -5.89 21.80 -12.07
C CYS A 40 -6.80 20.57 -12.10
N GLU A 41 -7.71 20.48 -13.07
CA GLU A 41 -8.52 19.28 -13.36
C GLU A 41 -7.57 18.08 -13.56
N GLU A 42 -7.24 17.38 -12.47
CA GLU A 42 -6.31 16.26 -12.47
C GLU A 42 -6.97 15.09 -13.19
N THR A 43 -6.78 15.02 -14.51
CA THR A 43 -7.07 13.81 -15.27
C THR A 43 -6.03 12.76 -14.90
N TRP A 44 -6.44 11.73 -14.16
CA TRP A 44 -5.58 10.60 -13.86
C TRP A 44 -5.19 9.86 -15.15
N ASP A 45 -3.90 9.52 -15.28
CA ASP A 45 -3.39 8.79 -16.43
C ASP A 45 -4.06 7.41 -16.54
N ALA A 46 -4.52 7.02 -17.73
CA ALA A 46 -5.14 5.70 -17.96
C ALA A 46 -4.25 4.51 -17.54
N ARG A 47 -2.94 4.73 -17.37
CA ARG A 47 -2.00 3.72 -16.86
C ARG A 47 -2.14 3.43 -15.37
N VAL A 48 -2.72 4.32 -14.57
CA VAL A 48 -2.88 4.09 -13.12
C VAL A 48 -3.96 3.05 -12.81
N LEU A 49 -4.93 2.86 -13.71
CA LEU A 49 -6.04 1.93 -13.57
C LEU A 49 -6.17 1.06 -14.82
N VAL A 50 -5.65 -0.16 -14.78
CA VAL A 50 -5.65 -1.06 -15.95
C VAL A 50 -6.23 -2.41 -15.57
N VAL A 51 -7.02 -3.03 -16.44
CA VAL A 51 -7.43 -4.42 -16.25
C VAL A 51 -6.42 -5.35 -16.91
N ARG A 52 -5.73 -6.18 -16.14
CA ARG A 52 -4.75 -7.17 -16.64
C ARG A 52 -5.02 -8.53 -16.02
N GLN A 53 -4.94 -9.59 -16.84
CA GLN A 53 -5.12 -10.98 -16.39
C GLN A 53 -6.40 -11.21 -15.56
N GLY A 54 -7.46 -10.48 -15.90
CA GLY A 54 -8.73 -10.57 -15.19
C GLY A 54 -8.84 -9.70 -13.93
N GLN A 55 -7.78 -9.03 -13.48
CA GLN A 55 -7.73 -8.21 -12.26
C GLN A 55 -7.70 -6.73 -12.57
N VAL A 56 -8.20 -5.91 -11.65
CA VAL A 56 -7.96 -4.46 -11.66
C VAL A 56 -6.58 -4.20 -11.09
N HIS A 57 -5.71 -3.52 -11.84
CA HIS A 57 -4.41 -3.08 -11.37
C HIS A 57 -4.49 -1.58 -11.08
N ILE A 58 -4.21 -1.22 -9.83
CA ILE A 58 -4.06 0.16 -9.38
C ILE A 58 -2.57 0.40 -9.12
N GLU A 59 -1.90 1.08 -10.03
CA GLU A 59 -0.44 1.31 -10.01
C GLU A 59 -0.15 2.77 -9.66
N LEU A 60 -0.04 3.08 -8.36
CA LEU A 60 0.22 4.42 -7.81
C LEU A 60 1.59 4.54 -7.12
N GLN A 61 2.52 3.67 -7.46
CA GLN A 61 3.87 3.62 -6.89
C GLN A 61 4.80 4.71 -7.45
N HIS A 62 5.79 5.14 -6.67
CA HIS A 62 6.88 6.03 -7.09
C HIS A 62 6.43 7.39 -7.69
N PHE A 63 5.42 8.03 -7.12
CA PHE A 63 5.03 9.37 -7.57
C PHE A 63 6.11 10.40 -7.26
N ASN A 64 6.24 11.41 -8.13
CA ASN A 64 7.15 12.53 -7.95
C ASN A 64 6.41 13.85 -8.25
N PRO A 65 6.04 14.66 -7.25
CA PRO A 65 6.30 14.47 -5.82
C PRO A 65 5.60 13.24 -5.22
N PRO A 66 6.08 12.67 -4.10
CA PRO A 66 5.45 11.51 -3.46
C PRO A 66 3.98 11.76 -3.11
N MET A 67 3.13 10.78 -3.36
CA MET A 67 1.69 10.87 -3.08
C MET A 67 1.44 10.95 -1.56
N ARG A 68 0.51 11.80 -1.15
CA ARG A 68 0.03 11.96 0.24
C ARG A 68 -1.46 11.63 0.32
N ASP A 69 -2.00 11.54 1.52
CA ASP A 69 -3.42 11.24 1.75
C ASP A 69 -4.39 12.15 0.99
N PRO A 70 -4.25 13.50 0.98
CA PRO A 70 -5.16 14.34 0.20
C PRO A 70 -5.18 14.01 -1.30
N MET A 71 -4.04 13.64 -1.88
CA MET A 71 -3.95 13.22 -3.27
C MET A 71 -4.58 11.84 -3.50
N LEU A 72 -4.34 10.89 -2.59
CA LEU A 72 -4.96 9.56 -2.66
C LEU A 72 -6.48 9.63 -2.46
N LEU A 73 -6.98 10.53 -1.62
CA LEU A 73 -8.42 10.76 -1.44
C LEU A 73 -9.08 11.25 -2.73
N ARG A 74 -8.46 12.21 -3.43
CA ARG A 74 -8.93 12.69 -4.74
C ARG A 74 -8.89 11.58 -5.79
N PHE A 75 -7.84 10.76 -5.80
CA PHE A 75 -7.79 9.56 -6.63
C PHE A 75 -8.96 8.61 -6.32
N CYS A 76 -9.27 8.40 -5.05
CA CYS A 76 -10.37 7.53 -4.64
C CYS A 76 -11.74 8.05 -5.11
N ASP A 77 -11.96 9.37 -5.07
CA ASP A 77 -13.20 9.96 -5.59
C ASP A 77 -13.32 9.83 -7.11
N TRP A 78 -12.21 9.91 -7.84
CA TRP A 78 -12.17 9.59 -9.27
C TRP A 78 -12.40 8.08 -9.50
N LEU A 79 -11.74 7.21 -8.73
CA LEU A 79 -11.84 5.76 -8.84
C LEU A 79 -13.27 5.29 -8.61
N ASP A 80 -13.99 5.91 -7.66
CA ASP A 80 -15.39 5.65 -7.36
C ASP A 80 -16.30 5.86 -8.60
N GLN A 81 -15.95 6.82 -9.46
CA GLN A 81 -16.65 7.09 -10.71
C GLN A 81 -16.24 6.12 -11.83
N GLN A 82 -14.99 5.66 -11.84
CA GLN A 82 -14.46 4.76 -12.88
C GLN A 82 -14.82 3.30 -12.67
N LEU A 83 -14.86 2.82 -11.42
CA LEU A 83 -15.09 1.41 -11.13
C LEU A 83 -16.43 0.86 -11.68
N PRO A 84 -17.56 1.59 -11.68
CA PRO A 84 -18.78 1.12 -12.34
C PRO A 84 -18.56 0.81 -13.83
N LEU A 85 -17.79 1.64 -14.54
CA LEU A 85 -17.47 1.44 -15.96
C LEU A 85 -16.56 0.23 -16.14
N VAL A 86 -15.53 0.09 -15.31
CA VAL A 86 -14.62 -1.05 -15.33
C VAL A 86 -15.38 -2.34 -15.05
N VAL A 87 -16.24 -2.37 -14.04
CA VAL A 87 -17.02 -3.54 -13.65
C VAL A 87 -18.06 -3.90 -14.71
N SER A 88 -18.66 -2.92 -15.38
CA SER A 88 -19.60 -3.15 -16.49
C SER A 88 -18.91 -3.79 -17.69
N ASN A 89 -17.73 -3.26 -18.07
CA ASN A 89 -16.96 -3.76 -19.21
C ASN A 89 -16.23 -5.08 -18.91
N PHE A 90 -15.84 -5.30 -17.65
CA PHE A 90 -15.05 -6.45 -17.20
C PHE A 90 -15.65 -7.12 -15.94
N PRO A 91 -16.83 -7.74 -16.01
CA PRO A 91 -17.55 -8.23 -14.82
C PRO A 91 -16.78 -9.25 -13.96
N TYR A 92 -15.83 -9.97 -14.56
CA TYR A 92 -14.98 -10.94 -13.87
C TYR A 92 -14.09 -10.32 -12.79
N VAL A 93 -13.84 -9.01 -12.82
CA VAL A 93 -13.01 -8.33 -11.79
C VAL A 93 -13.61 -8.42 -10.39
N ARG A 94 -14.93 -8.62 -10.27
CA ARG A 94 -15.58 -8.87 -8.97
C ARG A 94 -15.13 -10.19 -8.32
N LYS A 95 -14.65 -11.13 -9.13
CA LYS A 95 -14.13 -12.43 -8.68
C LYS A 95 -12.61 -12.43 -8.61
N SER A 96 -11.95 -11.83 -9.60
CA SER A 96 -10.49 -11.82 -9.65
C SER A 96 -9.87 -10.76 -8.73
N GLY A 97 -10.63 -9.72 -8.40
CA GLY A 97 -10.24 -8.63 -7.50
C GLY A 97 -9.26 -7.62 -8.07
N ALA A 98 -8.66 -6.87 -7.16
CA ALA A 98 -7.70 -5.81 -7.41
C ALA A 98 -6.30 -6.17 -6.89
N TYR A 99 -5.31 -5.79 -7.67
CA TYR A 99 -3.91 -5.68 -7.29
C TYR A 99 -3.60 -4.19 -7.12
N VAL A 100 -3.15 -3.79 -5.93
CA VAL A 100 -2.93 -2.39 -5.57
C VAL A 100 -1.47 -2.19 -5.18
N ASP A 101 -0.80 -1.25 -5.83
CA ASP A 101 0.58 -0.86 -5.52
C ASP A 101 0.67 0.65 -5.25
N LEU A 102 0.90 1.01 -3.99
CA LEU A 102 1.00 2.37 -3.43
C LEU A 102 2.41 2.65 -2.90
N SER A 103 3.39 1.87 -3.32
CA SER A 103 4.71 1.86 -2.70
C SER A 103 5.51 3.13 -3.00
N ASP A 104 6.42 3.48 -2.10
CA ASP A 104 7.30 4.65 -2.24
C ASP A 104 6.61 6.01 -2.26
N ASN A 105 5.59 6.16 -1.42
CA ASN A 105 4.86 7.40 -1.24
C ASN A 105 4.95 7.88 0.23
N ILE A 106 4.11 8.83 0.60
CA ILE A 106 3.92 9.32 1.97
C ILE A 106 2.42 9.19 2.30
N ILE A 107 1.87 8.00 2.01
CA ILE A 107 0.47 7.68 2.28
C ILE A 107 0.34 7.25 3.73
N GLY A 108 -0.64 7.84 4.40
CA GLY A 108 -1.05 7.54 5.75
C GLY A 108 -2.28 6.64 5.80
N PRO A 109 -2.87 6.47 6.99
CA PRO A 109 -4.01 5.59 7.20
C PRO A 109 -5.30 6.07 6.51
N GLU A 110 -5.52 7.38 6.41
CA GLU A 110 -6.79 7.96 5.93
C GLU A 110 -7.02 7.66 4.45
N GLY A 111 -5.98 7.85 3.62
CA GLY A 111 -6.05 7.58 2.19
C GLY A 111 -6.31 6.09 1.91
N LEU A 112 -5.69 5.20 2.70
CA LEU A 112 -5.85 3.76 2.53
C LEU A 112 -7.23 3.26 2.97
N ASP A 113 -7.78 3.85 4.03
CA ASP A 113 -9.15 3.58 4.49
C ASP A 113 -10.20 3.90 3.42
N LYS A 114 -10.12 5.12 2.85
CA LYS A 114 -11.00 5.52 1.74
C LYS A 114 -10.86 4.60 0.54
N LEU A 115 -9.64 4.18 0.18
CA LEU A 115 -9.41 3.27 -0.95
C LEU A 115 -10.10 1.93 -0.74
N PHE A 116 -9.96 1.34 0.45
CA PHE A 116 -10.62 0.07 0.76
C PHE A 116 -12.15 0.18 0.76
N ARG A 117 -12.70 1.32 1.22
CA ARG A 117 -14.13 1.60 1.13
C ARG A 117 -14.61 1.63 -0.31
N VAL A 118 -13.94 2.37 -1.19
CA VAL A 118 -14.29 2.45 -2.63
C VAL A 118 -14.24 1.06 -3.28
N LEU A 119 -13.18 0.28 -3.06
CA LEU A 119 -13.09 -1.08 -3.59
C LEU A 119 -14.24 -1.98 -3.11
N ARG A 120 -14.62 -1.85 -1.83
CA ARG A 120 -15.72 -2.61 -1.23
C ARG A 120 -17.08 -2.21 -1.81
N ASP A 121 -17.35 -0.92 -1.96
CA ASP A 121 -18.61 -0.38 -2.47
C ASP A 121 -18.89 -0.87 -3.90
N HIS A 122 -17.84 -1.02 -4.71
CA HIS A 122 -17.94 -1.56 -6.07
C HIS A 122 -17.81 -3.09 -6.18
N ARG A 123 -17.71 -3.79 -5.04
CA ARG A 123 -17.54 -5.25 -4.94
C ARG A 123 -16.30 -5.77 -5.69
N VAL A 124 -15.20 -5.02 -5.63
CA VAL A 124 -13.90 -5.42 -6.19
C VAL A 124 -12.96 -5.75 -5.02
N PRO A 125 -12.78 -7.03 -4.66
CA PRO A 125 -11.97 -7.41 -3.51
C PRO A 125 -10.50 -7.06 -3.74
N CYS A 126 -9.79 -6.54 -2.74
CA CYS A 126 -8.35 -6.31 -2.81
C CYS A 126 -7.62 -7.62 -2.50
N VAL A 127 -6.96 -8.19 -3.52
CA VAL A 127 -6.30 -9.50 -3.44
C VAL A 127 -4.83 -9.33 -3.07
N VAL A 128 -4.15 -8.31 -3.57
CA VAL A 128 -2.78 -8.00 -3.18
C VAL A 128 -2.68 -6.50 -2.96
N MET A 129 -2.13 -6.12 -1.80
CA MET A 129 -1.81 -4.73 -1.51
C MET A 129 -0.32 -4.59 -1.22
N LYS A 130 0.31 -3.63 -1.89
CA LYS A 130 1.66 -3.17 -1.62
C LYS A 130 1.64 -1.70 -1.23
N ALA A 131 2.12 -1.40 -0.05
CA ALA A 131 2.25 -0.05 0.49
C ALA A 131 3.54 0.07 1.30
N TYR A 132 4.66 -0.45 0.75
CA TYR A 132 5.95 -0.37 1.43
C TYR A 132 6.60 1.01 1.25
N ARG A 133 7.40 1.44 2.24
CA ARG A 133 8.00 2.79 2.30
C ARG A 133 6.95 3.89 2.22
N ASN A 134 6.00 3.86 3.16
CA ASN A 134 4.99 4.87 3.42
C ASN A 134 5.08 5.34 4.89
N VAL A 135 4.06 6.03 5.39
CA VAL A 135 3.98 6.50 6.79
C VAL A 135 2.83 5.82 7.55
N LEU A 136 2.64 4.53 7.31
CA LEU A 136 1.58 3.75 7.95
C LEU A 136 1.98 3.35 9.38
N ASP A 137 1.10 3.54 10.35
CA ASP A 137 1.31 3.16 11.74
C ASP A 137 0.24 2.17 12.25
N ASP A 138 0.15 1.96 13.56
CA ASP A 138 -0.84 1.03 14.14
C ASP A 138 -2.30 1.43 13.87
N SER A 139 -2.60 2.67 13.44
CA SER A 139 -3.97 3.09 13.13
C SER A 139 -4.54 2.39 11.89
N ILE A 140 -3.70 2.10 10.88
CA ILE A 140 -4.17 1.41 9.67
C ILE A 140 -4.50 -0.07 9.92
N VAL A 141 -4.02 -0.63 11.04
CA VAL A 141 -4.26 -2.03 11.40
C VAL A 141 -5.74 -2.30 11.59
N ASP A 142 -6.51 -1.33 12.09
CA ASP A 142 -7.96 -1.49 12.31
C ASP A 142 -8.70 -1.66 10.99
N THR A 143 -8.42 -0.80 10.02
CA THR A 143 -8.96 -0.91 8.65
C THR A 143 -8.58 -2.23 8.00
N LEU A 144 -7.32 -2.67 8.12
CA LEU A 144 -6.88 -3.94 7.54
C LEU A 144 -7.57 -5.14 8.21
N ILE A 145 -7.76 -5.11 9.54
CA ILE A 145 -8.48 -6.15 10.27
C ILE A 145 -9.94 -6.19 9.81
N GLU A 146 -10.62 -5.04 9.80
CA GLU A 146 -12.00 -4.94 9.31
C GLU A 146 -12.09 -5.50 7.89
N TYR A 147 -11.15 -5.14 7.02
CA TYR A 147 -11.11 -5.64 5.66
C TYR A 147 -10.96 -7.17 5.61
N LEU A 148 -10.04 -7.75 6.38
CA LEU A 148 -9.85 -9.20 6.46
C LEU A 148 -11.10 -9.97 6.92
N TYR A 149 -11.96 -9.38 7.75
CA TYR A 149 -13.21 -10.00 8.21
C TYR A 149 -14.40 -9.75 7.28
N THR A 150 -14.37 -8.68 6.48
CA THR A 150 -15.48 -8.27 5.61
C THR A 150 -15.35 -8.77 4.18
N GLN A 151 -14.18 -9.30 3.78
CA GLN A 151 -14.03 -9.92 2.47
C GLN A 151 -14.90 -11.18 2.34
N PRO A 152 -15.46 -11.45 1.15
CA PRO A 152 -16.07 -12.74 0.87
C PRO A 152 -15.03 -13.86 1.01
N GLU A 153 -15.43 -14.97 1.63
CA GLU A 153 -14.56 -16.14 1.80
C GLU A 153 -14.05 -16.72 0.47
N SER A 154 -14.79 -16.51 -0.62
CA SER A 154 -14.39 -16.90 -1.97
C SER A 154 -13.22 -16.07 -2.53
N PHE A 155 -12.97 -14.88 -1.98
CA PHE A 155 -11.96 -13.93 -2.47
C PHE A 155 -11.10 -13.35 -1.34
N PRO A 156 -10.40 -14.21 -0.58
CA PRO A 156 -9.56 -13.74 0.52
C PRO A 156 -8.32 -13.01 -0.01
N MET A 157 -7.78 -12.10 0.78
CA MET A 157 -6.55 -11.39 0.44
C MET A 157 -5.36 -12.36 0.35
N HIS A 158 -4.57 -12.28 -0.70
CA HIS A 158 -3.41 -13.14 -0.89
C HIS A 158 -2.16 -12.57 -0.23
N GLY A 159 -1.99 -11.25 -0.25
CA GLY A 159 -0.77 -10.62 0.24
C GLY A 159 -0.93 -9.17 0.71
N ILE A 160 -0.28 -8.88 1.84
CA ILE A 160 -0.11 -7.55 2.41
C ILE A 160 1.38 -7.27 2.50
N HIS A 161 1.84 -6.23 1.80
CA HIS A 161 3.21 -5.75 1.88
C HIS A 161 3.25 -4.34 2.47
N ILE A 162 3.58 -4.23 3.76
CA ILE A 162 3.68 -2.95 4.49
C ILE A 162 5.04 -2.82 5.17
N SER A 163 6.10 -3.27 4.50
CA SER A 163 7.47 -3.10 5.01
C SER A 163 7.89 -1.63 5.01
N HIS A 164 8.88 -1.27 5.83
CA HIS A 164 9.40 0.10 5.92
C HIS A 164 8.29 1.12 6.27
N ASN A 165 7.52 0.81 7.30
CA ASN A 165 6.46 1.64 7.87
C ASN A 165 6.64 1.70 9.40
N ASN A 166 5.66 2.20 10.15
CA ASN A 166 5.68 2.43 11.59
C ASN A 166 4.77 1.46 12.36
N ILE A 167 4.64 0.22 11.89
CA ILE A 167 3.85 -0.82 12.59
C ILE A 167 4.60 -1.31 13.83
N SER A 168 3.95 -1.27 14.99
CA SER A 168 4.55 -1.72 16.25
C SER A 168 4.43 -3.23 16.46
N ASP A 169 5.01 -3.75 17.54
CA ASP A 169 4.78 -5.14 17.97
C ASP A 169 3.28 -5.45 18.17
N LYS A 170 2.52 -4.46 18.69
CA LYS A 170 1.07 -4.59 18.93
C LYS A 170 0.32 -4.66 17.61
N GLY A 171 0.60 -3.76 16.67
CA GLY A 171 -0.02 -3.76 15.34
C GLY A 171 0.23 -5.07 14.59
N ALA A 172 1.49 -5.53 14.56
CA ALA A 172 1.87 -6.79 13.93
C ALA A 172 1.13 -7.99 14.52
N MET A 173 1.09 -8.11 15.85
CA MET A 173 0.38 -9.21 16.52
C MET A 173 -1.12 -9.19 16.24
N ARG A 174 -1.75 -8.01 16.21
CA ARG A 174 -3.19 -7.87 15.90
C ARG A 174 -3.51 -8.31 14.47
N LEU A 175 -2.67 -7.95 13.49
CA LEU A 175 -2.82 -8.41 12.10
C LEU A 175 -2.69 -9.93 11.98
N ILE A 176 -1.67 -10.53 12.61
CA ILE A 176 -1.47 -11.99 12.59
C ILE A 176 -2.67 -12.69 13.23
N ARG A 177 -3.13 -12.22 14.39
CA ARG A 177 -4.31 -12.74 15.07
C ARG A 177 -5.56 -12.65 14.19
N ALA A 178 -5.80 -11.51 13.55
CA ALA A 178 -6.95 -11.35 12.67
C ALA A 178 -6.92 -12.30 11.47
N ALA A 179 -5.76 -12.46 10.83
CA ALA A 179 -5.61 -13.45 9.75
C ALA A 179 -5.83 -14.89 10.24
N ALA A 180 -5.38 -15.24 11.45
CA ALA A 180 -5.62 -16.57 12.01
C ALA A 180 -7.10 -16.82 12.36
N LEU A 181 -7.84 -15.78 12.74
CA LEU A 181 -9.21 -15.91 13.28
C LEU A 181 -10.32 -15.60 12.27
N CYS A 182 -10.04 -14.92 11.15
CA CYS A 182 -11.07 -14.57 10.17
C CYS A 182 -11.62 -15.76 9.38
N GLY A 183 -11.02 -16.96 9.52
CA GLY A 183 -11.48 -18.19 8.87
C GLY A 183 -11.07 -18.32 7.40
N HIS A 184 -10.41 -17.32 6.82
CA HIS A 184 -9.98 -17.34 5.42
C HIS A 184 -8.65 -18.05 5.16
N TYR A 185 -7.84 -18.27 6.20
CA TYR A 185 -6.51 -18.85 6.07
C TYR A 185 -6.35 -20.11 6.93
N PRO A 186 -5.69 -21.16 6.44
CA PRO A 186 -5.25 -21.34 5.05
C PRO A 186 -6.45 -21.33 4.09
N ARG A 187 -6.27 -20.76 2.91
CA ARG A 187 -7.34 -20.63 1.91
C ARG A 187 -7.97 -21.99 1.60
N LEU A 188 -9.29 -22.07 1.57
CA LEU A 188 -9.99 -23.36 1.39
C LEU A 188 -9.54 -24.12 0.12
N THR A 189 -9.39 -23.41 -0.99
CA THR A 189 -9.09 -24.01 -2.30
C THR A 189 -7.61 -24.31 -2.48
N SER A 190 -6.73 -23.35 -2.18
CA SER A 190 -5.30 -23.46 -2.44
C SER A 190 -4.48 -23.94 -1.24
N ARG A 191 -5.08 -23.98 -0.05
CA ARG A 191 -4.41 -24.23 1.24
C ARG A 191 -3.23 -23.30 1.53
N LEU A 192 -3.24 -22.11 0.93
CA LEU A 192 -2.16 -21.15 1.06
C LEU A 192 -2.46 -20.16 2.20
N PRO A 193 -1.45 -19.80 3.00
CA PRO A 193 -1.57 -18.78 4.04
C PRO A 193 -1.68 -17.37 3.45
N LEU A 194 -1.99 -16.39 4.31
CA LEU A 194 -1.79 -14.98 4.01
C LEU A 194 -0.29 -14.68 3.94
N TRP A 195 0.16 -14.04 2.88
CA TRP A 195 1.51 -13.52 2.79
C TRP A 195 1.57 -12.12 3.43
N LEU A 196 2.26 -11.97 4.57
CA LEU A 196 2.31 -10.72 5.34
C LEU A 196 3.76 -10.30 5.56
N ARG A 197 4.24 -9.31 4.79
CA ARG A 197 5.62 -8.81 4.88
C ARG A 197 5.69 -7.53 5.72
N LEU A 198 6.38 -7.65 6.85
CA LEU A 198 6.48 -6.65 7.93
C LEU A 198 7.93 -6.24 8.25
N GLU A 199 8.89 -6.46 7.35
CA GLU A 199 10.30 -6.04 7.60
C GLU A 199 10.43 -4.51 7.75
N ALA A 200 11.48 -4.06 8.44
CA ALA A 200 11.80 -2.65 8.67
C ALA A 200 10.66 -1.81 9.27
N ASN A 201 9.88 -2.38 10.18
CA ASN A 201 8.86 -1.70 10.97
C ASN A 201 9.35 -1.37 12.40
N ASP A 202 8.49 -0.82 13.25
CA ASP A 202 8.77 -0.51 14.67
C ASP A 202 8.54 -1.72 15.59
N ILE A 203 8.93 -2.91 15.11
CA ILE A 203 8.81 -4.18 15.83
C ILE A 203 10.09 -4.37 16.66
N VAL A 204 9.99 -4.15 17.97
CA VAL A 204 11.13 -4.21 18.90
C VAL A 204 11.45 -5.66 19.27
N SER A 205 10.43 -6.50 19.43
CA SER A 205 10.57 -7.87 19.96
C SER A 205 9.92 -8.91 19.05
N PRO A 206 10.43 -9.14 17.82
CA PRO A 206 9.84 -10.09 16.88
C PRO A 206 9.78 -11.52 17.44
N GLN A 207 10.74 -11.93 18.26
CA GLN A 207 10.74 -13.24 18.92
C GLN A 207 9.57 -13.40 19.89
N LYS A 208 9.22 -12.34 20.62
CA LYS A 208 8.08 -12.34 21.56
C LYS A 208 6.77 -12.54 20.79
N ILE A 209 6.58 -11.85 19.67
CA ILE A 209 5.38 -12.00 18.83
C ILE A 209 5.20 -13.46 18.39
N LEU A 210 6.28 -14.13 18.00
CA LEU A 210 6.23 -15.54 17.59
C LEU A 210 5.92 -16.48 18.76
N ALA A 211 6.47 -16.22 19.95
CA ALA A 211 6.14 -16.96 21.16
C ALA A 211 4.66 -16.77 21.53
N ASP A 212 4.14 -15.55 21.41
CA ASP A 212 2.72 -15.23 21.67
C ASP A 212 1.81 -15.89 20.62
N CYS A 213 2.19 -15.90 19.34
CA CYS A 213 1.48 -16.63 18.28
C CYS A 213 1.40 -18.13 18.59
N LEU A 214 2.52 -18.74 18.97
CA LEU A 214 2.56 -20.16 19.33
C LEU A 214 1.67 -20.46 20.54
N LYS A 215 1.72 -19.60 21.56
CA LYS A 215 0.88 -19.71 22.77
C LYS A 215 -0.61 -19.61 22.45
N GLU A 216 -0.99 -18.80 21.47
CA GLU A 216 -2.38 -18.66 21.00
C GLU A 216 -2.79 -19.72 19.97
N GLY A 217 -1.88 -20.63 19.59
CA GLY A 217 -2.15 -21.67 18.59
C GLY A 217 -2.16 -21.17 17.14
N PHE A 218 -1.61 -19.98 16.88
CA PHE A 218 -1.49 -19.44 15.53
C PHE A 218 -0.27 -20.01 14.83
N ASN A 219 -0.51 -20.83 13.81
CA ASN A 219 0.54 -21.38 12.96
C ASN A 219 1.08 -20.30 12.00
N VAL A 220 2.34 -19.92 12.19
CA VAL A 220 3.07 -18.94 11.39
C VAL A 220 4.32 -19.59 10.79
N CYS A 221 4.56 -19.46 9.47
CA CYS A 221 5.86 -19.80 8.86
C CYS A 221 6.66 -18.53 8.63
N LEU A 222 7.94 -18.57 9.01
CA LEU A 222 8.90 -17.53 8.68
C LEU A 222 9.57 -17.86 7.37
N MET A 223 9.75 -16.88 6.50
CA MET A 223 10.44 -17.08 5.23
C MET A 223 11.73 -16.26 5.15
N GLY A 224 12.80 -16.91 4.70
CA GLY A 224 14.09 -16.29 4.38
C GLY A 224 14.53 -16.73 2.99
N ASN A 225 14.96 -15.78 2.16
CA ASN A 225 15.45 -16.06 0.79
C ASN A 225 14.46 -16.87 -0.07
N GLY A 226 13.15 -16.65 0.12
CA GLY A 226 12.09 -17.35 -0.63
C GLY A 226 11.78 -18.77 -0.16
N LEU A 227 12.42 -19.26 0.90
CA LEU A 227 12.21 -20.59 1.47
C LEU A 227 11.65 -20.49 2.91
N CYS A 228 10.88 -21.46 3.42
CA CYS A 228 10.63 -21.48 4.88
C CYS A 228 11.97 -21.62 5.59
N SER A 229 12.07 -20.99 6.76
CA SER A 229 13.18 -21.21 7.67
C SER A 229 13.17 -22.61 8.31
N ARG A 230 12.04 -23.32 8.27
CA ARG A 230 11.87 -24.65 8.85
C ARG A 230 11.88 -25.72 7.74
N PRO A 231 12.86 -26.64 7.72
CA PRO A 231 12.97 -27.67 6.69
C PRO A 231 11.82 -28.70 6.73
N ASP A 232 11.16 -28.82 7.88
CA ASP A 232 10.01 -29.69 8.14
C ASP A 232 8.67 -28.94 8.06
N CYS A 233 8.66 -27.65 7.68
CA CYS A 233 7.42 -26.92 7.56
C CYS A 233 6.63 -27.38 6.35
N ASN A 234 5.50 -28.02 6.61
CA ASN A 234 4.47 -28.20 5.60
C ASN A 234 3.69 -26.90 5.41
N HIS A 235 4.22 -26.01 4.58
CA HIS A 235 3.59 -24.72 4.23
C HIS A 235 2.14 -24.84 3.76
N HIS A 236 1.74 -26.02 3.30
CA HIS A 236 0.43 -26.30 2.74
C HIS A 236 -0.56 -26.89 3.77
N SER A 237 -0.13 -27.14 5.02
CA SER A 237 -1.01 -27.65 6.07
C SER A 237 -1.09 -26.72 7.27
N GLY A 238 -2.21 -25.99 7.38
CA GLY A 238 -2.60 -25.32 8.62
C GLY A 238 -1.83 -24.05 8.97
N VAL A 239 -0.95 -23.54 8.09
CA VAL A 239 -0.32 -22.23 8.27
C VAL A 239 -1.34 -21.14 7.96
N HIS A 240 -1.51 -20.19 8.88
CA HIS A 240 -2.40 -19.04 8.70
C HIS A 240 -1.67 -17.90 8.00
N VAL A 241 -0.42 -17.64 8.42
CA VAL A 241 0.38 -16.49 7.98
C VAL A 241 1.80 -16.90 7.63
N GLN A 242 2.29 -16.40 6.49
CA GLN A 242 3.70 -16.41 6.12
C GLN A 242 4.30 -15.03 6.38
N LEU A 243 5.44 -14.98 7.08
CA LEU A 243 6.16 -13.76 7.43
C LEU A 243 7.56 -13.73 6.79
N PRO A 244 7.70 -13.23 5.55
CA PRO A 244 9.00 -13.03 4.92
C PRO A 244 9.82 -11.97 5.62
N TYR A 245 11.11 -12.27 5.85
CA TYR A 245 12.11 -11.33 6.37
C TYR A 245 11.72 -10.68 7.71
N PHE A 246 10.89 -11.35 8.51
CA PHE A 246 10.29 -10.79 9.73
C PHE A 246 11.31 -10.32 10.78
N PHE A 247 12.49 -10.93 10.84
CA PHE A 247 13.54 -10.53 11.77
C PHE A 247 14.39 -9.34 11.28
N HIS A 248 14.18 -8.85 10.06
CA HIS A 248 14.89 -7.70 9.52
C HIS A 248 14.26 -6.39 9.99
N GLN A 249 14.32 -6.13 11.30
CA GLN A 249 13.81 -4.91 11.94
C GLN A 249 14.95 -3.92 12.24
N GLY A 250 14.62 -2.65 12.53
CA GLY A 250 15.59 -1.67 13.03
C GLY A 250 16.47 -0.94 12.01
N ARG A 251 16.17 -1.03 10.70
CA ARG A 251 16.95 -0.35 9.64
C ARG A 251 16.47 1.07 9.26
N LYS A 252 15.64 1.71 10.07
CA LYS A 252 15.02 3.01 9.71
C LYS A 252 15.99 4.20 9.58
N GLY A 253 17.27 4.02 9.90
CA GLY A 253 18.19 5.10 10.25
C GLY A 253 18.59 6.11 9.17
N GLN A 254 18.28 5.95 7.88
CA GLN A 254 18.70 6.94 6.87
C GLN A 254 17.61 7.28 5.83
N ASP A 255 16.98 6.29 5.20
CA ASP A 255 16.09 6.57 4.05
C ASP A 255 14.79 7.33 4.40
N GLN A 256 14.25 7.19 5.61
CA GLN A 256 12.96 7.80 5.99
C GLN A 256 13.13 9.31 6.27
N TYR A 257 14.22 9.69 6.93
CA TYR A 257 14.55 11.09 7.22
C TYR A 257 14.84 11.89 5.95
N ASP A 258 15.47 11.28 4.95
CA ASP A 258 15.76 11.97 3.69
C ASP A 258 14.48 12.32 2.90
N LYS A 259 13.43 11.50 2.99
CA LYS A 259 12.14 11.77 2.34
C LYS A 259 11.35 12.88 3.04
N GLU A 260 11.22 12.87 4.36
CA GLU A 260 10.55 13.97 5.07
C GLU A 260 11.29 15.30 4.87
N ARG A 261 12.63 15.25 4.88
CA ARG A 261 13.47 16.44 4.70
C ARG A 261 13.52 16.95 3.26
N ALA A 262 13.32 16.09 2.26
CA ALA A 262 13.18 16.50 0.86
C ALA A 262 11.86 17.22 0.56
N VAL A 263 10.82 17.02 1.40
CA VAL A 263 9.52 17.67 1.22
C VAL A 263 9.34 18.89 2.13
N ALA A 264 10.16 19.05 3.17
CA ALA A 264 10.32 20.36 3.79
C ALA A 264 10.80 21.34 2.71
N PRO A 265 10.09 22.47 2.47
CA PRO A 265 10.58 23.48 1.56
C PRO A 265 11.99 23.83 2.02
N GLN A 266 13.00 23.55 1.19
CA GLN A 266 14.30 24.13 1.43
C GLN A 266 14.04 25.63 1.37
N GLU A 267 14.08 26.30 2.53
CA GLU A 267 14.13 27.75 2.61
C GLU A 267 15.19 28.18 1.59
N GLN A 268 14.75 28.63 0.42
CA GLN A 268 15.67 29.21 -0.53
C GLN A 268 16.29 30.35 0.24
N PRO A 269 17.63 30.36 0.44
CA PRO A 269 18.27 31.44 1.17
C PRO A 269 17.79 32.73 0.51
N ALA A 270 17.14 33.58 1.30
CA ALA A 270 16.48 34.78 0.83
C ALA A 270 17.34 35.44 -0.25
N PRO A 271 16.79 35.77 -1.43
CA PRO A 271 17.58 36.28 -2.54
C PRO A 271 18.44 37.42 -2.02
N LYS A 272 19.76 37.23 -2.03
CA LYS A 272 20.70 38.32 -1.77
C LYS A 272 20.33 39.39 -2.77
N GLN A 273 19.83 40.52 -2.26
CA GLN A 273 19.51 41.69 -3.06
C GLN A 273 20.77 42.08 -3.82
N GLU A 274 20.85 41.69 -5.10
CA GLU A 274 21.85 42.22 -5.99
C GLU A 274 21.53 43.70 -6.23
N PRO A 275 22.53 44.60 -6.12
CA PRO A 275 22.34 46.00 -6.40
C PRO A 275 21.93 46.19 -7.86
N THR A 276 20.84 46.93 -8.04
CA THR A 276 20.19 47.31 -9.29
C THR A 276 21.18 47.71 -10.38
N ALA A 277 21.43 46.83 -11.34
CA ALA A 277 22.16 47.14 -12.55
C ALA A 277 21.21 47.69 -13.63
N VAL A 278 21.62 48.81 -14.21
CA VAL A 278 20.92 49.62 -15.22
C VAL A 278 20.66 48.82 -16.50
N GLN A 279 19.42 48.85 -16.98
CA GLN A 279 18.98 48.26 -18.25
C GLN A 279 19.57 49.00 -19.47
N PRO A 280 19.97 48.27 -20.52
CA PRO A 280 19.93 48.76 -21.89
C PRO A 280 18.78 48.14 -22.71
N SER A 281 18.22 49.00 -23.55
CA SER A 281 17.07 48.87 -24.48
C SER A 281 17.15 47.74 -25.53
N PRO A 282 16.01 47.40 -26.18
CA PRO A 282 15.86 46.21 -27.02
C PRO A 282 16.31 46.43 -28.47
N MET A 283 16.94 45.41 -29.05
CA MET A 283 17.19 45.30 -30.49
C MET A 283 16.30 44.21 -31.08
N SER A 284 15.44 44.64 -32.01
CA SER A 284 14.56 43.84 -32.84
C SER A 284 15.36 42.96 -33.82
N GLY A 285 14.94 41.72 -34.02
CA GLY A 285 15.48 40.82 -35.04
C GLY A 285 14.51 39.69 -35.39
N PRO A 286 14.52 39.17 -36.64
CA PRO A 286 13.32 38.75 -37.34
C PRO A 286 13.02 37.25 -37.31
N VAL A 287 11.75 36.98 -37.62
CA VAL A 287 11.03 35.71 -37.78
C VAL A 287 11.72 34.79 -38.80
N ALA A 288 11.94 33.53 -38.41
CA ALA A 288 12.40 32.47 -39.30
C ALA A 288 11.25 31.47 -39.59
N GLU A 289 11.04 31.25 -40.88
CA GLU A 289 10.09 30.32 -41.52
C GLU A 289 10.25 28.86 -41.10
N ALA A 290 9.10 28.18 -40.99
CA ALA A 290 8.99 26.73 -40.84
C ALA A 290 8.93 26.03 -42.21
N PRO A 291 9.59 24.87 -42.40
CA PRO A 291 9.33 24.01 -43.55
C PRO A 291 8.33 22.88 -43.26
N ALA A 292 7.62 22.55 -44.34
CA ALA A 292 6.54 21.60 -44.54
C ALA A 292 6.72 20.19 -43.95
N VAL A 293 5.57 19.64 -43.52
CA VAL A 293 5.33 18.25 -43.14
C VAL A 293 5.14 17.39 -44.40
N GLU A 294 6.08 16.48 -44.66
CA GLU A 294 5.92 15.41 -45.65
C GLU A 294 5.07 14.26 -45.06
N THR A 295 4.05 13.88 -45.80
CA THR A 295 3.13 12.79 -45.53
C THR A 295 3.70 11.49 -46.11
N LEU A 296 3.81 10.44 -45.29
CA LEU A 296 4.10 9.09 -45.76
C LEU A 296 2.88 8.16 -45.61
N PRO A 297 2.64 7.27 -46.59
CA PRO A 297 1.47 6.41 -46.63
C PRO A 297 1.59 5.17 -45.74
N SER A 298 0.45 4.85 -45.14
CA SER A 298 0.14 3.64 -44.37
C SER A 298 0.13 2.40 -45.27
N THR A 299 0.94 1.41 -44.95
CA THR A 299 0.88 0.05 -45.51
C THR A 299 0.37 -0.93 -44.45
N ALA A 300 -0.87 -1.38 -44.63
CA ALA A 300 -1.44 -2.49 -43.89
C ALA A 300 -0.99 -3.83 -44.49
N PRO A 301 -0.61 -4.83 -43.68
CA PRO A 301 -0.61 -6.21 -44.13
C PRO A 301 -1.92 -6.90 -43.75
N ALA A 302 -2.55 -7.44 -44.79
CA ALA A 302 -3.72 -8.30 -44.74
C ALA A 302 -3.38 -9.69 -44.17
N GLY A 303 -4.32 -10.21 -43.38
CA GLY A 303 -4.83 -11.58 -43.52
C GLY A 303 -3.94 -12.73 -43.07
N LEU A 304 -4.29 -13.34 -41.93
CA LEU A 304 -4.16 -14.79 -41.74
C LEU A 304 -5.43 -15.34 -41.08
N ALA A 305 -5.91 -16.41 -41.71
CA ALA A 305 -7.20 -17.05 -41.52
C ALA A 305 -7.32 -17.77 -40.17
N ALA A 306 -8.53 -17.72 -39.60
CA ALA A 306 -8.94 -18.54 -38.47
C ALA A 306 -9.38 -19.93 -38.95
N GLU A 307 -8.83 -20.98 -38.35
CA GLU A 307 -9.33 -22.35 -38.48
C GLU A 307 -10.55 -22.59 -37.56
N PRO A 308 -11.51 -23.44 -37.96
CA PRO A 308 -12.70 -23.70 -37.17
C PRO A 308 -12.42 -24.71 -36.04
N ALA A 309 -12.81 -24.34 -34.82
CA ALA A 309 -12.79 -25.22 -33.66
C ALA A 309 -13.87 -26.30 -33.76
N GLU A 310 -13.47 -27.56 -33.57
CA GLU A 310 -14.37 -28.71 -33.44
C GLU A 310 -15.20 -28.61 -32.15
N ALA A 311 -16.53 -28.68 -32.33
CA ALA A 311 -17.50 -28.73 -31.25
C ALA A 311 -17.58 -30.16 -30.68
N VAL A 312 -17.00 -30.38 -29.50
CA VAL A 312 -17.24 -31.57 -28.69
C VAL A 312 -18.44 -31.32 -27.79
N GLY A 313 -19.57 -31.92 -28.13
CA GLY A 313 -20.79 -31.90 -27.31
C GLY A 313 -20.58 -32.63 -25.99
N ARG A 314 -20.73 -31.90 -24.88
CA ARG A 314 -20.92 -32.48 -23.54
C ARG A 314 -22.40 -32.42 -23.20
N GLN A 315 -22.96 -33.58 -22.89
CA GLN A 315 -24.29 -33.75 -22.31
C GLN A 315 -24.36 -33.06 -20.95
N GLU A 316 -25.29 -32.13 -20.80
CA GLU A 316 -25.68 -31.55 -19.52
C GLU A 316 -26.51 -32.59 -18.76
N GLY A 317 -25.95 -33.09 -17.67
CA GLY A 317 -26.67 -33.84 -16.66
C GLY A 317 -27.37 -32.87 -15.70
N ASP A 318 -28.67 -33.02 -15.62
CA ASP A 318 -29.60 -32.38 -14.69
C ASP A 318 -29.10 -32.52 -13.23
N VAL A 319 -28.68 -31.40 -12.63
CA VAL A 319 -28.29 -31.35 -11.21
C VAL A 319 -29.41 -30.63 -10.45
N GLY A 320 -30.12 -31.42 -9.66
CA GLY A 320 -31.23 -30.98 -8.82
C GLY A 320 -30.88 -29.78 -7.96
N ASN A 321 -31.79 -28.82 -7.99
CA ASN A 321 -31.82 -27.60 -7.19
C ASN A 321 -31.97 -27.97 -5.71
N LEU A 322 -30.86 -27.99 -4.97
CA LEU A 322 -30.85 -28.04 -3.50
C LEU A 322 -30.68 -26.60 -3.01
N GLU A 323 -31.76 -26.06 -2.45
CA GLU A 323 -31.76 -24.78 -1.74
C GLU A 323 -30.75 -24.88 -0.58
N ALA A 324 -29.61 -24.20 -0.75
CA ALA A 324 -28.65 -24.03 0.32
C ALA A 324 -29.21 -23.01 1.32
N GLU A 325 -29.66 -23.49 2.48
CA GLU A 325 -29.89 -22.62 3.64
C GLU A 325 -28.58 -21.87 3.96
N GLU A 326 -28.62 -20.55 3.87
CA GLU A 326 -27.52 -19.69 4.29
C GLU A 326 -27.28 -19.86 5.81
N VAL A 327 -26.31 -20.70 6.16
CA VAL A 327 -25.82 -20.80 7.53
C VAL A 327 -25.13 -19.49 7.90
N THR A 328 -25.85 -18.60 8.58
CA THR A 328 -25.26 -17.38 9.15
C THR A 328 -24.16 -17.74 10.17
N PRO A 329 -22.93 -17.23 10.02
CA PRO A 329 -21.85 -17.49 10.96
C PRO A 329 -22.13 -16.99 12.38
N ASP A 330 -21.71 -17.78 13.37
CA ASP A 330 -22.04 -17.65 14.80
C ASP A 330 -21.59 -16.32 15.45
N TRP A 331 -20.64 -15.59 14.84
CA TRP A 331 -20.19 -14.30 15.35
C TRP A 331 -21.24 -13.18 15.22
N LYS A 332 -22.26 -13.33 14.36
CA LYS A 332 -23.40 -12.39 14.27
C LYS A 332 -24.50 -12.62 15.31
N ARG A 333 -24.45 -13.71 16.10
CA ARG A 333 -25.52 -14.02 17.09
C ARG A 333 -25.38 -13.31 18.42
N LYS A 334 -24.26 -12.63 18.70
CA LYS A 334 -23.98 -12.06 20.03
C LYS A 334 -24.48 -10.63 20.27
N GLU A 335 -25.22 -10.03 19.32
CA GLU A 335 -25.77 -8.67 19.47
C GLU A 335 -27.30 -8.58 19.31
N ARG A 336 -28.05 -9.64 19.64
CA ARG A 336 -29.51 -9.58 19.75
C ARG A 336 -30.02 -9.96 21.13
#